data_AF-A0A067M9D7-F1
#
_entry.id   AF-A0A067M9D7-F1
#
_cell.length_a   1.000
_cell.length_b   1.000
_cell.length_c   1.000
_cell.angle_alpha   90.00
_cell.angle_beta   90.00
_cell.angle_gamma   90.00
#
_symmetry.space_group_name_H-M   'P 1'
#
loop_
_entity.id
_entity.type
_entity.pdbx_description
1 polymer ?
#
loop_
_entity_poly.entity_id
_entity_poly.type
_entity_poly.pdbx_seq_one_letter_code
_entity_poly.pdbx_strand_id
1 'polypeptide(L)'
;GAGKSYFLLFALAKALECKYPVAFCNRSDSFYFFNKHGPQFIPLAALRPGALPENTLVLCDFQGRAEQPPIYFTNMVSTAFVVQATSPGVVQWKGWWKQRCAEVWTMNPWSEGEVIAARY
;
A
#
# COMPACT_ATOMS: atom_id res chain seq x y z
N GLY A 1 1.69 14.98 10.43
CA GLY A 1 1.70 13.98 9.35
C GLY A 1 0.49 14.17 8.47
N ALA A 2 0.63 14.21 7.15
CA ALA A 2 -0.43 14.58 6.21
C ALA A 2 -1.51 13.50 5.95
N GLY A 3 -1.74 12.56 6.88
CA GLY A 3 -2.83 11.57 6.75
C GLY A 3 -2.59 10.36 5.84
N LYS A 4 -1.42 10.17 5.24
CA LYS A 4 -1.16 9.08 4.27
C LYS A 4 -1.40 7.66 4.83
N SER A 5 -0.96 7.38 6.05
CA SER A 5 -1.22 6.09 6.71
C SER A 5 -2.71 5.88 6.94
N TYR A 6 -3.45 6.93 7.32
CA TYR A 6 -4.90 6.87 7.47
C TYR A 6 -5.62 6.62 6.14
N PHE A 7 -5.13 7.20 5.04
CA PHE A 7 -5.63 6.89 3.70
C PHE A 7 -5.48 5.40 3.37
N LEU A 8 -4.34 4.79 3.68
CA LEU A 8 -4.15 3.35 3.47
C LEU A 8 -5.06 2.51 4.37
N LEU A 9 -5.27 2.91 5.62
CA LEU A 9 -6.21 2.23 6.51
C LEU A 9 -7.66 2.35 6.01
N PHE A 10 -8.05 3.51 5.47
CA PHE A 10 -9.35 3.71 4.84
C PHE A 10 -9.51 2.82 3.60
N ALA A 11 -8.50 2.79 2.72
CA ALA A 11 -8.49 1.92 1.55
C ALA A 11 -8.56 0.43 1.94
N LEU A 12 -7.86 0.04 3.01
CA LEU A 12 -7.95 -1.31 3.58
C LEU A 12 -9.38 -1.61 4.05
N ALA A 13 -9.98 -0.73 4.84
CA ALA A 13 -11.36 -0.91 5.31
C ALA A 13 -12.36 -1.05 4.15
N LYS A 14 -12.21 -0.22 3.10
CA LYS A 14 -13.04 -0.31 1.89
C LYS A 14 -12.82 -1.62 1.12
N ALA A 15 -11.59 -2.09 0.99
CA ALA A 15 -11.30 -3.37 0.37
C ALA A 15 -11.94 -4.53 1.16
N LEU A 16 -11.86 -4.49 2.49
CA LEU A 16 -12.49 -5.50 3.36
C LEU A 16 -14.01 -5.48 3.26
N GLU A 17 -14.63 -4.30 3.25
CA GLU A 17 -16.08 -4.12 3.04
C GLU A 17 -16.54 -4.75 1.71
N CYS A 18 -15.78 -4.54 0.64
CA CYS A 18 -16.04 -5.11 -0.68
C CYS A 18 -15.58 -6.57 -0.84
N LYS A 19 -15.03 -7.21 0.21
CA LYS A 19 -14.41 -8.55 0.17
C LYS A 19 -13.34 -8.68 -0.93
N TYR A 20 -12.66 -7.58 -1.24
CA TYR A 20 -11.63 -7.50 -2.25
C TYR A 20 -10.30 -8.03 -1.68
N PRO A 21 -9.54 -8.87 -2.42
CA PRO A 21 -8.27 -9.37 -1.94
C PRO A 21 -7.27 -8.22 -1.76
N VAL A 22 -6.75 -8.08 -0.54
CA VAL A 22 -5.87 -6.97 -0.18
C VAL A 22 -4.71 -7.44 0.66
N ALA A 23 -3.51 -7.00 0.30
CA ALA A 23 -2.28 -7.17 1.07
C ALA A 23 -1.90 -5.84 1.72
N PHE A 24 -1.68 -5.84 3.04
CA PHE A 24 -1.19 -4.68 3.79
C PHE A 24 0.25 -4.91 4.22
N CYS A 25 1.16 -4.13 3.62
CA CYS A 25 2.60 -4.17 3.87
C CYS A 25 2.97 -2.98 4.75
N ASN A 26 3.09 -3.21 6.05
CA ASN A 26 3.60 -2.24 7.01
C ASN A 26 4.99 -2.62 7.55
N ARG A 27 5.57 -3.71 7.04
CA ARG A 27 6.88 -4.26 7.41
C ARG A 27 7.64 -4.64 6.15
N SER A 28 8.97 -4.58 6.22
CA SER A 28 9.85 -4.83 5.07
C SER A 28 9.98 -6.30 4.68
N ASP A 29 9.62 -7.23 5.58
CA ASP A 29 9.87 -8.67 5.45
C ASP A 29 8.59 -9.52 5.43
N SER A 30 7.43 -8.88 5.59
CA SER A 30 6.16 -9.56 5.81
C SER A 30 4.96 -8.67 5.49
N PHE A 31 3.81 -9.29 5.28
CA PHE A 31 2.56 -8.59 5.04
C PHE A 31 1.37 -9.35 5.59
N TYR A 32 0.26 -8.63 5.80
CA TYR A 32 -1.03 -9.23 6.10
C TYR A 32 -1.82 -9.36 4.82
N PHE A 33 -2.25 -10.58 4.49
CA PHE A 33 -3.13 -10.84 3.36
C PHE A 33 -4.55 -11.07 3.86
N PHE A 34 -5.50 -10.33 3.31
CA PHE A 34 -6.91 -10.47 3.63
C PHE A 34 -7.63 -11.01 2.41
N ASN A 35 -8.29 -12.14 2.58
CA ASN A 35 -9.10 -12.78 1.56
C ASN A 35 -10.37 -13.40 2.19
N LYS A 36 -11.11 -14.18 1.41
CA LYS A 36 -12.34 -14.86 1.86
C LYS A 36 -12.15 -15.84 3.04
N HIS A 37 -10.92 -16.28 3.32
CA HIS A 37 -10.57 -17.16 4.43
C HIS A 37 -10.13 -16.38 5.69
N GLY A 38 -10.14 -15.06 5.63
CA GLY A 38 -9.72 -14.19 6.72
C GLY A 38 -8.28 -13.67 6.58
N PRO A 39 -7.77 -13.02 7.64
CA PRO A 39 -6.42 -12.47 7.65
C PRO A 39 -5.35 -13.56 7.79
N GLN A 40 -4.30 -13.45 6.97
CA GLN A 40 -3.14 -14.34 6.99
C GLN A 40 -1.87 -13.50 7.11
N PHE A 41 -0.96 -13.87 8.01
CA PHE A 41 0.36 -13.27 8.08
C PHE A 41 1.33 -14.05 7.20
N ILE A 42 1.92 -13.39 6.20
CA ILE A 42 2.78 -14.04 5.20
C ILE A 42 4.16 -13.38 5.23
N PRO A 43 5.22 -14.12 5.61
CA PRO A 43 6.60 -13.70 5.39
C PRO A 43 6.90 -13.61 3.89
N LEU A 44 7.56 -12.55 3.43
CA LEU A 44 7.93 -12.38 2.02
C LEU A 44 8.84 -13.51 1.53
N ALA A 45 9.69 -14.05 2.41
CA ALA A 45 10.55 -15.19 2.09
C ALA A 45 9.76 -16.48 1.78
N ALA A 46 8.52 -16.59 2.25
CA ALA A 46 7.63 -17.73 1.99
C ALA A 46 6.75 -17.52 0.75
N LEU A 47 6.80 -16.34 0.13
CA LEU A 47 5.93 -15.99 -0.98
C LEU A 47 6.40 -16.66 -2.27
N ARG A 48 5.58 -17.58 -2.79
CA ARG A 48 5.82 -18.18 -4.11
C ARG A 48 5.35 -17.22 -5.22
N PRO A 49 6.01 -17.21 -6.39
CA PRO A 49 5.49 -16.52 -7.56
C PRO A 49 4.04 -16.98 -7.86
N GLY A 50 3.12 -16.03 -8.08
CA GLY A 50 1.71 -16.34 -8.34
C GLY A 50 0.89 -16.78 -7.11
N ALA A 51 1.44 -16.67 -5.89
CA ALA A 51 0.70 -17.02 -4.67
C ALA A 51 -0.45 -16.06 -4.34
N LEU A 52 -0.40 -14.83 -4.85
CA LEU A 52 -1.50 -13.88 -4.70
C LEU A 52 -2.52 -14.03 -5.84
N PRO A 53 -3.82 -13.95 -5.54
CA PRO A 53 -4.86 -13.85 -6.56
C PRO A 53 -4.61 -12.68 -7.50
N GLU A 54 -5.11 -12.80 -8.72
CA GLU A 54 -5.05 -11.71 -9.67
C GLU A 54 -5.74 -10.46 -9.15
N ASN A 55 -5.24 -9.29 -9.57
CA ASN A 55 -5.77 -7.99 -9.20
C ASN A 55 -5.76 -7.69 -7.69
N THR A 56 -4.93 -8.39 -6.90
CA THR A 56 -4.79 -8.09 -5.47
C THR A 56 -4.36 -6.63 -5.26
N LEU A 57 -5.09 -5.92 -4.40
CA LEU A 57 -4.71 -4.58 -3.96
C LEU A 57 -3.58 -4.68 -2.94
N VAL A 58 -2.45 -4.02 -3.17
CA VAL A 58 -1.30 -4.04 -2.27
C VAL A 58 -1.09 -2.65 -1.71
N LEU A 59 -1.26 -2.51 -0.40
CA LEU A 59 -1.18 -1.25 0.33
C LEU A 59 0.13 -1.22 1.11
N CYS A 60 1.04 -0.31 0.75
CA CYS A 60 2.38 -0.20 1.33
C CYS A 60 2.52 1.05 2.20
N ASP A 61 2.61 0.88 3.52
CA ASP A 61 2.95 1.93 4.48
C ASP A 61 4.33 1.69 5.08
N PHE A 62 5.36 2.27 4.46
CA PHE A 62 6.72 2.05 4.93
C PHE A 62 7.26 3.16 5.84
N GLN A 63 6.45 4.17 6.20
CA GLN A 63 6.87 5.29 7.07
C GLN A 63 8.29 5.84 6.78
N GLY A 64 8.71 5.84 5.52
CA GLY A 64 10.06 6.28 5.10
C GLY A 64 11.22 5.30 5.32
N ARG A 65 10.96 4.07 5.79
CA ARG A 65 11.97 3.01 6.00
C ARG A 65 12.24 2.13 4.79
N ALA A 66 11.22 1.91 3.95
CA ALA A 66 11.38 1.19 2.70
C ALA A 66 11.08 2.11 1.53
N GLU A 67 12.00 2.08 0.57
CA GLU A 67 12.04 3.03 -0.53
C GLU A 67 11.18 2.56 -1.71
N GLN A 68 10.87 1.26 -1.78
CA GLN A 68 10.11 0.62 -2.84
C GLN A 68 9.20 -0.48 -2.29
N PRO A 69 8.06 -0.77 -2.95
CA PRO A 69 7.27 -1.96 -2.64
C PRO A 69 8.09 -3.24 -2.87
N PRO A 70 7.80 -4.34 -2.14
CA PRO A 70 8.48 -5.61 -2.34
C PRO A 70 8.45 -6.05 -3.81
N ILE A 71 9.59 -6.52 -4.33
CA ILE A 71 9.78 -6.87 -5.75
C ILE A 71 8.76 -7.90 -6.26
N TYR A 72 8.26 -8.74 -5.36
CA TYR A 72 7.23 -9.73 -5.63
C TYR A 72 5.93 -9.13 -6.16
N PHE A 73 5.61 -7.89 -5.78
CA PHE A 73 4.41 -7.19 -6.24
C PHE A 73 4.66 -6.33 -7.47
N THR A 74 5.92 -6.02 -7.78
CA THR A 74 6.29 -5.07 -8.84
C THR A 74 6.85 -5.74 -10.10
N ASN A 75 7.17 -7.04 -10.08
CA ASN A 75 7.64 -7.77 -11.26
C ASN A 75 6.64 -7.75 -12.44
N MET A 76 7.08 -7.91 -13.70
CA MET A 76 6.18 -7.75 -14.87
C MET A 76 5.03 -8.76 -14.94
N VAL A 77 5.15 -9.90 -14.26
CA VAL A 77 4.11 -10.94 -14.24
C VAL A 77 3.05 -10.72 -13.15
N SER A 78 3.29 -9.77 -12.23
CA SER A 78 2.37 -9.44 -11.15
C SER A 78 1.24 -8.56 -11.66
N THR A 79 0.02 -9.05 -11.51
CA THR A 79 -1.24 -8.32 -11.74
C THR A 79 -1.70 -7.53 -10.51
N ALA A 80 -0.87 -7.45 -9.46
CA ALA A 80 -1.21 -6.69 -8.26
C ALA A 80 -1.27 -5.18 -8.54
N PHE A 81 -2.25 -4.51 -7.94
CA PHE A 81 -2.36 -3.06 -7.97
C PHE A 81 -1.72 -2.48 -6.71
N VAL A 82 -0.58 -1.81 -6.84
CA VAL A 82 0.24 -1.37 -5.70
C VAL A 82 0.00 0.11 -5.41
N VAL A 83 -0.39 0.42 -4.17
CA VAL A 83 -0.54 1.77 -3.63
C VAL A 83 0.48 1.97 -2.52
N GLN A 84 1.38 2.93 -2.69
CA GLN A 84 2.41 3.25 -1.70
C GLN A 84 2.18 4.63 -1.09
N ALA A 85 2.11 4.68 0.23
CA ALA A 85 2.21 5.94 0.97
C ALA A 85 3.70 6.26 1.21
N THR A 86 4.15 7.41 0.72
CA THR A 86 5.53 7.87 0.97
C THR A 86 5.59 9.39 1.19
N SER A 87 6.66 9.86 1.83
CA SER A 87 6.91 11.28 2.06
C SER A 87 7.65 11.92 0.88
N PRO A 88 7.36 13.19 0.54
CA PRO A 88 8.11 13.91 -0.48
C PRO A 88 9.57 14.05 -0.03
N GLY A 89 10.52 13.62 -0.86
CA GLY A 89 11.96 13.68 -0.57
C GLY A 89 12.68 12.33 -0.59
N VAL A 90 11.95 11.21 -0.61
CA VAL A 90 12.56 9.91 -0.88
C VAL A 90 12.95 9.89 -2.36
N VAL A 91 14.25 9.94 -2.64
CA VAL A 91 14.88 10.03 -3.99
C VAL A 91 14.36 8.98 -4.99
N GLN A 92 13.66 7.95 -4.52
CA GLN A 92 13.40 6.72 -5.26
C GLN A 92 11.96 6.46 -5.72
N TRP A 93 10.95 7.26 -5.34
CA TRP A 93 9.62 7.13 -5.96
C TRP A 93 9.69 7.34 -7.48
N LYS A 94 10.66 8.15 -7.95
CA LYS A 94 10.97 8.36 -9.37
C LYS A 94 11.45 7.08 -10.06
N GLY A 95 12.15 6.19 -9.35
CA GLY A 95 12.60 4.90 -9.88
C GLY A 95 11.43 3.95 -10.09
N TRP A 96 10.57 3.84 -9.07
CA TRP A 96 9.35 3.05 -9.15
C TRP A 96 8.36 3.59 -10.20
N TRP A 97 8.22 4.92 -10.27
CA TRP A 97 7.42 5.60 -11.28
C TRP A 97 7.79 5.16 -12.70
N LYS A 98 9.09 5.12 -13.01
CA LYS A 98 9.61 4.70 -14.31
C LYS A 98 9.36 3.23 -14.63
N GLN A 99 9.34 2.35 -13.63
CA GLN A 99 9.20 0.91 -13.84
C GLN A 99 7.77 0.46 -14.15
N ARG A 100 6.76 1.18 -13.65
CA ARG A 100 5.35 0.78 -13.76
C ARG A 100 4.42 1.87 -14.28
N CYS A 101 4.96 2.97 -14.81
CA CYS A 101 4.18 4.15 -15.21
C CYS A 101 3.24 4.62 -14.09
N ALA A 102 3.72 4.57 -12.84
CA ALA A 102 2.88 4.83 -11.69
C ALA A 102 2.26 6.25 -11.70
N GLU A 103 1.04 6.38 -11.23
CA GLU A 103 0.43 7.68 -11.01
C GLU A 103 0.77 8.21 -9.61
N VAL A 104 0.99 9.52 -9.50
CA VAL A 104 1.37 10.18 -8.25
C VAL A 104 0.27 11.12 -7.81
N TRP A 105 -0.30 10.85 -6.65
CA TRP A 105 -1.26 11.73 -5.99
C TRP A 105 -0.63 12.37 -4.76
N THR A 106 -0.67 13.70 -4.70
CA THR A 106 -0.17 14.44 -3.55
C THR A 106 -1.30 14.68 -2.57
N MET A 107 -1.19 14.14 -1.35
CA MET A 107 -2.06 14.54 -0.24
C MET A 107 -1.55 15.85 0.36
N ASN A 108 -2.34 16.91 0.22
CA ASN A 108 -2.10 18.16 0.91
C ASN A 108 -2.25 17.97 2.43
N PRO A 109 -1.52 18.73 3.25
CA PRO A 109 -1.82 18.82 4.66
C PRO A 109 -3.26 19.31 4.85
N TRP A 110 -3.90 18.85 5.93
CA TRP A 110 -5.24 19.26 6.28
C TRP A 110 -5.26 20.77 6.49
N SER A 111 -6.25 21.44 5.89
CA SER A 111 -6.54 22.83 6.19
C SER A 111 -7.01 22.96 7.64
N GLU A 112 -6.85 24.14 8.22
CA GLU A 112 -7.28 24.42 9.59
C GLU A 112 -8.78 24.15 9.80
N GLY A 113 -9.60 24.42 8.78
CA GLY A 113 -11.03 24.10 8.78
C GLY A 113 -11.33 22.60 8.84
N GLU A 114 -10.58 21.77 8.11
CA GLU A 114 -10.74 20.30 8.16
C GLU A 114 -10.29 19.74 9.52
N VAL A 115 -9.26 20.32 10.13
CA VAL A 115 -8.80 19.93 11.48
C VAL A 115 -9.85 20.27 12.54
N ILE A 116 -10.52 21.43 12.42
CA ILE A 116 -11.59 21.83 13.34
C ILE A 116 -12.81 20.91 13.16
N ALA A 117 -13.21 20.62 11.92
CA ALA A 117 -14.35 19.75 11.63
C ALA A 117 -14.17 18.31 12.15
N ALA A 118 -12.95 17.77 12.12
CA ALA A 118 -12.66 16.40 12.58
C ALA A 118 -12.59 16.24 14.12
N ARG A 119 -12.71 17.33 14.89
CA ARG A 119 -12.73 17.29 16.36
C ARG A 119 -14.13 17.10 16.94
N TYR A 120 -15.17 17.23 16.12
CA TYR A 120 -16.58 17.09 16.48
C TYR A 120 -17.19 15.87 15.78
#